data_AF-A0A660VFY0-F1
#
_entry.id   AF-A0A660VFY0-F1
#
_cell.length_a   1.000
_cell.length_b   1.000
_cell.length_c   1.000
_cell.angle_alpha   90.00
_cell.angle_beta   90.00
_cell.angle_gamma   90.00
#
_symmetry.space_group_name_H-M   'P 1'
#
loop_
_entity.id
_entity.type
_entity.pdbx_description
1 polymer ?
#
loop_
_entity_poly.entity_id
_entity_poly.type
_entity_poly.pdbx_seq_one_letter_code
_entity_poly.pdbx_strand_id
1 'polypeptide(L)'
;MGEFAAVLSGGIGLLLVIIIYVIMLVAWWKIFAKAGHSGALALLFLVPIVNLVIFLWFAFSEWPIHRRLRELERRAKGDEF
;
A
#
# COMPACT_ATOMS: atom_id res chain seq x y z
N MET A 1 -21.35 -1.22 -22.41
CA MET A 1 -20.36 -0.12 -22.36
C MET A 1 -21.00 1.25 -22.07
N GLY A 2 -22.18 1.59 -22.63
CA GLY A 2 -22.82 2.91 -22.42
C GLY A 2 -23.41 3.15 -21.03
N GLU A 3 -23.94 2.13 -20.37
CA GLU A 3 -24.58 2.27 -19.04
C GLU A 3 -23.54 2.54 -17.93
N PHE A 4 -22.37 1.93 -18.04
CA PHE A 4 -21.25 2.15 -17.13
C PHE A 4 -20.73 3.59 -17.26
N ALA A 5 -20.59 4.09 -18.50
CA ALA A 5 -20.22 5.48 -18.75
C ALA A 5 -21.28 6.46 -18.24
N ALA A 6 -22.58 6.13 -18.40
CA ALA A 6 -23.68 6.95 -17.91
C ALA A 6 -23.69 7.07 -16.38
N VAL A 7 -23.47 5.95 -15.66
CA VAL A 7 -23.31 5.95 -14.20
C VAL A 7 -22.11 6.78 -13.78
N LEU A 8 -20.96 6.64 -14.45
CA LEU A 8 -19.75 7.41 -14.17
C LEU A 8 -19.88 8.91 -14.49
N SER A 9 -20.69 9.28 -15.48
CA SER A 9 -20.97 10.67 -15.86
C SER A 9 -22.02 11.36 -14.99
N GLY A 10 -22.81 10.59 -14.24
CA GLY A 10 -23.77 11.11 -13.27
C GLY A 10 -23.07 11.56 -11.99
N GLY A 11 -23.51 12.68 -11.39
CA GLY A 11 -22.87 13.26 -10.19
C GLY A 11 -22.70 12.27 -9.02
N ILE A 12 -23.64 11.33 -8.85
CA ILE A 12 -23.56 10.29 -7.81
C ILE A 12 -22.48 9.24 -8.12
N GLY A 13 -22.33 8.81 -9.38
CA GLY A 13 -21.31 7.83 -9.75
C GLY A 13 -19.90 8.42 -9.70
N LEU A 14 -19.73 9.69 -10.08
CA LEU A 14 -18.47 10.40 -9.92
C LEU A 14 -18.05 10.48 -8.44
N LEU A 15 -19.00 10.79 -7.54
CA LEU A 15 -18.76 10.83 -6.09
C LEU A 15 -18.33 9.46 -5.55
N LEU A 16 -19.00 8.38 -5.95
CA LEU A 16 -18.63 7.02 -5.52
C LEU A 16 -17.22 6.63 -5.98
N VAL A 17 -16.85 6.96 -7.22
CA VAL A 17 -15.50 6.71 -7.74
C VAL A 17 -14.45 7.46 -6.94
N ILE A 18 -14.69 8.74 -6.64
CA ILE A 18 -13.80 9.58 -5.83
C ILE A 18 -13.63 8.97 -4.43
N ILE A 19 -14.73 8.56 -3.78
CA ILE A 19 -14.68 7.94 -2.44
C ILE A 19 -13.83 6.67 -2.47
N ILE A 20 -14.05 5.79 -3.45
CA ILE A 20 -13.27 4.56 -3.60
C ILE A 20 -11.77 4.89 -3.79
N TYR A 21 -11.46 5.87 -4.64
CA TYR A 21 -10.08 6.30 -4.88
C TYR A 21 -9.41 6.85 -3.62
N VAL A 22 -10.13 7.67 -2.84
CA VAL A 22 -9.63 8.20 -1.56
C VAL A 22 -9.37 7.08 -0.56
N ILE A 23 -10.30 6.12 -0.43
CA ILE A 23 -10.12 4.96 0.45
C ILE A 23 -8.89 4.14 0.04
N MET A 24 -8.73 3.86 -1.26
CA MET A 24 -7.56 3.17 -1.78
C MET A 24 -6.28 3.93 -1.48
N LEU A 25 -6.25 5.25 -1.70
CA LEU A 25 -5.09 6.09 -1.43
C LEU A 25 -4.70 6.07 0.05
N VAL A 26 -5.68 6.15 0.96
CA VAL A 26 -5.44 6.04 2.41
C VAL A 26 -4.95 4.64 2.79
N ALA A 27 -5.52 3.58 2.20
CA ALA A 27 -5.07 2.21 2.45
C ALA A 27 -3.61 2.02 2.02
N TRP A 28 -3.24 2.50 0.83
CA TRP A 28 -1.87 2.50 0.33
C TRP A 28 -0.93 3.28 1.25
N TRP A 29 -1.33 4.47 1.70
CA TRP A 29 -0.55 5.24 2.68
C TRP A 29 -0.28 4.41 3.94
N LYS A 30 -1.32 3.78 4.51
CA LYS A 30 -1.16 2.96 5.72
C LYS A 30 -0.24 1.76 5.48
N ILE A 31 -0.28 1.15 4.30
CA ILE A 31 0.61 0.05 3.92
C ILE A 31 2.08 0.53 3.88
N PHE A 32 2.36 1.67 3.23
CA PHE A 32 3.72 2.25 3.19
C PHE A 32 4.25 2.59 4.59
N ALA A 33 3.41 3.20 5.43
CA ALA A 33 3.78 3.48 6.82
C ALA A 33 4.12 2.20 7.60
N LYS A 34 3.39 1.10 7.35
CA LYS A 34 3.61 -0.19 8.01
C LYS A 34 4.90 -0.88 7.58
N ALA A 35 5.35 -0.64 6.35
CA ALA A 35 6.65 -1.11 5.87
C ALA A 35 7.83 -0.30 6.40
N GLY A 36 7.59 0.81 7.10
CA GLY A 36 8.65 1.68 7.63
C GLY A 36 9.20 2.68 6.63
N HIS A 37 8.51 2.90 5.50
CA HIS A 37 8.86 3.93 4.54
C HIS A 37 8.00 5.18 4.73
N SER A 38 8.51 6.33 4.27
CA SER A 38 7.76 7.59 4.30
C SER A 38 6.51 7.48 3.43
N GLY A 39 5.34 7.87 3.95
CA GLY A 39 4.08 7.91 3.19
C GLY A 39 4.14 8.75 1.91
N ALA A 40 5.16 9.62 1.78
CA ALA A 40 5.51 10.33 0.55
C ALA A 40 5.80 9.42 -0.66
N LEU A 41 6.11 8.13 -0.45
CA LEU A 41 6.21 7.16 -1.55
C LEU A 41 4.87 6.96 -2.28
N ALA A 42 3.74 7.24 -1.62
CA ALA A 42 2.44 7.21 -2.24
C ALA A 42 2.28 8.28 -3.35
N LEU A 43 3.06 9.37 -3.35
CA LEU A 43 3.03 10.33 -4.48
C LEU A 43 3.58 9.74 -5.78
N LEU A 44 4.45 8.72 -5.71
CA LEU A 44 4.98 8.06 -6.90
C LEU A 44 3.92 7.21 -7.64
N PHE A 45 2.73 7.00 -7.05
CA PHE A 45 1.57 6.41 -7.75
C PHE A 45 1.11 7.22 -8.96
N LEU A 46 1.49 8.51 -9.07
CA LEU A 46 1.13 9.35 -10.21
C LEU A 46 1.78 8.89 -11.53
N VAL A 47 2.85 8.09 -11.47
CA VAL A 47 3.58 7.59 -12.63
C VAL A 47 3.32 6.08 -12.81
N PRO A 48 2.68 5.65 -13.92
CA PRO A 48 2.25 4.24 -14.10
C PRO A 48 3.39 3.22 -13.99
N ILE A 49 4.54 3.52 -14.61
CA ILE A 49 5.70 2.62 -14.60
C ILE A 49 6.27 2.49 -13.18
N VAL A 50 6.33 3.60 -12.45
CA VAL A 50 6.88 3.63 -11.10
C VAL A 50 5.99 2.87 -10.12
N ASN A 51 4.66 2.97 -10.28
CA ASN A 51 3.71 2.18 -9.49
C ASN A 51 3.98 0.68 -9.64
N LEU A 52 4.22 0.19 -10.86
CA LEU A 52 4.54 -1.22 -11.10
C LEU A 52 5.85 -1.65 -10.41
N VAL A 53 6.90 -0.81 -10.52
CA VAL A 53 8.19 -1.07 -9.87
C VAL A 53 8.05 -1.07 -8.35
N ILE A 54 7.33 -0.10 -7.77
CA ILE A 54 7.07 -0.02 -6.33
C ILE A 54 6.27 -1.23 -5.86
N PHE A 55 5.26 -1.65 -6.61
CA PHE A 55 4.48 -2.85 -6.30
C PHE A 55 5.38 -4.09 -6.23
N LEU A 56 6.21 -4.32 -7.24
CA LEU A 56 7.14 -5.44 -7.27
C LEU A 56 8.17 -5.35 -6.14
N TRP A 57 8.77 -4.17 -5.95
CA TRP A 57 9.72 -3.94 -4.88
C TRP A 57 9.09 -4.21 -3.50
N PHE A 58 7.87 -3.76 -3.26
CA PHE A 58 7.15 -3.98 -2.00
C PHE A 58 6.80 -5.46 -1.78
N ALA A 59 6.39 -6.16 -2.84
CA ALA A 59 6.07 -7.58 -2.80
C ALA A 59 7.29 -8.45 -2.42
N PHE A 60 8.49 -8.06 -2.88
CA PHE A 60 9.74 -8.79 -2.58
C PHE A 60 10.56 -8.18 -1.43
N SER A 61 10.21 -6.99 -0.95
CA SER A 61 10.92 -6.34 0.16
C SER A 61 10.73 -7.11 1.46
N GLU A 62 11.75 -7.07 2.32
CA GLU A 62 11.64 -7.66 3.64
C GLU A 62 10.81 -6.77 4.57
N TRP A 63 9.69 -7.32 5.08
CA TRP A 63 8.82 -6.56 5.96
C TRP A 63 9.43 -6.42 7.36
N PRO A 64 9.23 -5.28 8.04
CA PRO A 64 9.80 -5.02 9.37
C PRO A 64 9.37 -6.05 10.42
N ILE A 65 8.22 -6.69 10.25
CA ILE A 65 7.76 -7.74 11.16
C ILE A 65 8.64 -8.99 11.13
N HIS A 66 9.15 -9.40 9.96
CA HIS A 66 10.06 -10.54 9.84
C HIS A 66 11.39 -10.25 10.53
N ARG A 67 11.87 -9.00 10.44
CA ARG A 67 13.08 -8.57 11.16
C ARG A 67 12.90 -8.68 12.67
N ARG A 68 11.79 -8.15 13.20
CA ARG A 68 11.46 -8.22 14.63
C ARG A 68 11.30 -9.66 15.12
N LEU A 69 10.65 -10.52 14.34
CA LEU A 69 10.46 -11.92 14.71
C LEU A 69 11.79 -12.66 14.84
N ARG A 70 12.70 -12.49 13.86
CA ARG A 70 14.05 -13.07 13.93
C ARG A 70 14.88 -12.52 15.09
N GLU A 71 14.73 -11.25 15.41
CA GLU A 71 15.40 -10.66 16.58
C GLU A 71 14.89 -11.26 17.89
N LEU A 72 13.58 -11.50 18.00
CA LEU A 72 12.98 -12.15 19.17
C LEU A 72 13.42 -13.61 19.30
N GLU A 73 13.43 -14.38 18.21
CA GLU A 73 13.94 -15.76 18.21
C GLU A 73 15.41 -15.84 18.60
N ARG A 74 16.24 -14.89 18.15
CA ARG A 74 17.66 -14.81 18.53
C ARG A 74 17.84 -14.49 20.01
N ARG A 75 17.03 -13.59 20.57
CA ARG A 75 17.05 -13.26 22.00
C ARG A 75 16.63 -14.47 22.83
N ALA A 76 15.52 -15.11 22.47
CA ALA A 76 15.04 -16.31 23.15
C ALA A 76 16.10 -17.43 23.19
N LYS A 77 16.83 -17.67 22.08
CA LYS A 77 17.94 -18.63 22.05
C LYS A 77 19.18 -18.18 22.83
N GLY A 78 19.40 -16.87 22.96
CA GLY A 78 20.54 -16.32 23.71
C GLY A 78 20.36 -16.42 25.22
N ASP A 79 19.11 -16.38 25.69
CA ASP A 79 18.75 -16.49 27.12
C ASP A 79 18.77 -17.95 27.63
N GLU A 80 18.95 -18.93 26.74
CA GLU A 80 19.05 -20.37 27.07
C GLU A 80 20.48 -20.85 27.39
N PHE A 81 21.50 -19.97 27.37
CA PHE A 81 22.90 -20.27 27.68
C PHE A 81 23.42 -19.39 28.83
#